data_AF-A0A8T5RRC1-F1
#
_entry.id   AF-A0A8T5RRC1-F1
#
_cell.length_a   1.000
_cell.length_b   1.000
_cell.length_c   1.000
_cell.angle_alpha   90.00
_cell.angle_beta   90.00
_cell.angle_gamma   90.00
#
_symmetry.space_group_name_H-M   'P 1'
#
loop_
_entity.id
_entity.type
_entity.pdbx_description
1 polymer ?
#
loop_
_entity_poly.entity_id
_entity_poly.type
_entity_poly.pdbx_seq_one_letter_code
_entity_poly.pdbx_strand_id
1 'polypeptide(L)'
;MIYKAFLIDADNGISLFESTFKKLKKLQDDILTGFFNAINKTIDLIQESMAKGRRVNEMNRVIEAEDSIIVIYYHPLSRILFCSISDADDDIEKLKDVIHKIATRFWKKHQSDLKVFRATTEKARFQTLNADIENLTRGGKIAEVFPKLLVARSVLEKVLTMGMINDFDFQIALLCIGKNSPLKISRTLSSRRNETNDALKKLEQLDLIKM
;
A
#
# COMPACT_ATOMS: atom_id res chain seq x y z
N MET A 1 -4.00 -3.69 -6.04
CA MET A 1 -3.32 -4.99 -5.93
C MET A 1 -1.81 -4.80 -5.69
N ILE A 2 -1.17 -5.63 -4.86
CA ILE A 2 0.31 -5.74 -4.78
C ILE A 2 0.84 -6.34 -6.09
N TYR A 3 1.72 -5.61 -6.76
CA TYR A 3 2.48 -6.07 -7.92
C TYR A 3 3.70 -6.89 -7.50
N LYS A 4 4.47 -6.33 -6.56
CA LYS A 4 5.77 -6.85 -6.16
C LYS A 4 6.00 -6.58 -4.67
N ALA A 5 6.58 -7.54 -3.98
CA ALA A 5 6.98 -7.42 -2.59
C ALA A 5 8.44 -7.78 -2.42
N PHE A 6 9.12 -7.07 -1.52
CA PHE A 6 10.49 -7.30 -1.13
C PHE A 6 10.59 -7.36 0.39
N LEU A 7 11.45 -8.24 0.87
CA LEU A 7 11.90 -8.25 2.24
C LEU A 7 13.39 -7.96 2.25
N ILE A 8 13.80 -6.92 2.95
CA ILE A 8 15.18 -6.43 2.96
C ILE A 8 15.68 -6.37 4.39
N ASP A 9 16.89 -6.85 4.64
CA ASP A 9 17.51 -6.78 5.95
C ASP A 9 18.02 -5.35 6.17
N ALA A 10 17.57 -4.69 7.25
CA ALA A 10 17.94 -3.30 7.48
C ALA A 10 19.40 -3.15 7.95
N ASP A 11 20.05 -4.24 8.37
CA ASP A 11 21.42 -4.22 8.88
C ASP A 11 22.45 -4.16 7.75
N ASN A 12 22.19 -4.83 6.63
CA ASN A 12 23.13 -4.89 5.50
C ASN A 12 22.51 -4.49 4.15
N GLY A 13 21.22 -4.18 4.09
CA GLY A 13 20.51 -3.80 2.86
C GLY A 13 20.31 -4.93 1.86
N ILE A 14 20.57 -6.19 2.24
CA ILE A 14 20.45 -7.34 1.35
C ILE A 14 19.01 -7.84 1.35
N SER A 15 18.46 -8.05 0.15
CA SER A 15 17.14 -8.68 -0.02
C SER A 15 17.16 -10.12 0.50
N LEU A 16 16.30 -10.43 1.46
CA LEU A 16 16.04 -11.79 1.95
C LEU A 16 15.06 -12.53 1.05
N PHE A 17 14.11 -11.80 0.47
CA PHE A 17 13.01 -12.36 -0.28
C PHE A 17 12.45 -11.36 -1.29
N GLU A 18 12.01 -11.89 -2.43
CA GLU A 18 11.35 -11.13 -3.49
C GLU A 18 10.22 -11.98 -4.07
N SER A 19 9.06 -11.36 -4.28
CA SER A 19 7.93 -12.00 -4.96
C SER A 19 7.26 -11.06 -5.93
N THR A 20 6.88 -11.59 -7.08
CA THR A 20 6.16 -10.86 -8.13
C THR A 20 4.81 -11.52 -8.35
N PHE A 21 3.74 -10.82 -7.98
CA PHE A 21 2.36 -11.28 -8.13
C PHE A 21 1.78 -10.90 -9.49
N LYS A 22 2.22 -9.76 -10.05
CA LYS A 22 1.84 -9.30 -11.39
C LYS A 22 2.96 -8.48 -12.00
N LYS A 23 3.22 -8.70 -13.29
CA LYS A 23 4.21 -7.93 -14.04
C LYS A 23 3.79 -6.46 -14.09
N LEU A 24 4.67 -5.58 -13.63
CA LEU A 24 4.58 -4.14 -13.86
C LEU A 24 4.72 -3.87 -15.38
N LYS A 25 3.87 -3.02 -15.97
CA LYS A 25 4.03 -2.58 -17.37
C LYS A 25 5.23 -1.62 -17.51
N LYS A 26 5.73 -1.40 -18.73
CA LYS A 26 6.99 -0.73 -19.16
C LYS A 26 7.41 0.61 -18.47
N LEU A 27 6.59 1.25 -17.64
CA LEU A 27 6.94 2.47 -16.89
C LEU A 27 7.90 2.21 -15.69
N GLN A 28 8.79 1.22 -15.82
CA GLN A 28 9.46 0.54 -14.70
C GLN A 28 10.66 1.28 -14.13
N ASP A 29 11.48 1.96 -14.94
CA ASP A 29 12.81 2.36 -14.48
C ASP A 29 12.76 3.52 -13.48
N ASP A 30 11.90 4.52 -13.72
CA ASP A 30 11.77 5.66 -12.80
C ASP A 30 11.08 5.28 -11.50
N ILE A 31 10.05 4.42 -11.56
CA ILE A 31 9.34 3.93 -10.38
C ILE A 31 10.27 3.05 -9.53
N LEU A 32 11.03 2.15 -10.15
CA LEU A 32 11.99 1.29 -9.44
C LEU A 32 13.17 2.10 -8.90
N THR A 33 13.65 3.10 -9.62
CA THR A 33 14.72 3.99 -9.15
C THR A 33 14.25 4.80 -7.94
N GLY A 34 13.06 5.40 -8.01
CA GLY A 34 12.44 6.08 -6.88
C GLY A 34 12.23 5.16 -5.67
N PHE A 35 11.78 3.93 -5.93
CA PHE A 35 11.59 2.88 -4.94
C PHE A 35 12.88 2.51 -4.19
N PHE A 36 13.95 2.17 -4.91
CA PHE A 36 15.21 1.78 -4.29
C PHE A 36 15.90 2.96 -3.60
N ASN A 37 15.80 4.17 -4.15
CA ASN A 37 16.28 5.39 -3.48
C ASN A 37 15.56 5.62 -2.15
N ALA A 38 14.24 5.38 -2.10
CA ALA A 38 13.48 5.50 -0.87
C ALA A 38 13.85 4.43 0.17
N ILE A 39 14.09 3.20 -0.27
CA ILE A 39 14.58 2.12 0.59
C ILE A 39 15.93 2.50 1.18
N ASN A 40 16.90 2.89 0.36
CA ASN A 40 18.25 3.25 0.80
C ASN A 40 18.21 4.38 1.83
N LYS A 41 17.48 5.47 1.54
CA LYS A 41 17.29 6.57 2.50
C LYS A 41 16.67 6.12 3.82
N THR A 42 15.79 5.12 3.78
CA THR A 42 15.13 4.59 4.99
C THR A 42 16.10 3.73 5.79
N ILE A 43 16.92 2.90 5.12
CA ILE A 43 18.00 2.13 5.74
C ILE A 43 19.01 3.06 6.40
N ASP A 44 19.48 4.09 5.69
CA ASP A 44 20.46 5.06 6.21
C ASP A 44 19.96 5.72 7.50
N LEU A 45 18.70 6.16 7.52
CA LEU A 45 18.07 6.78 8.69
C LEU A 45 17.95 5.82 9.88
N ILE A 46 17.64 4.55 9.62
CA ILE A 46 17.57 3.50 10.64
C ILE A 46 18.97 3.23 11.21
N GLN A 47 19.97 3.05 10.34
CA GLN A 47 21.35 2.78 10.73
C GLN A 47 21.96 3.94 11.52
N GLU A 48 21.75 5.18 11.07
CA GLU A 48 22.21 6.38 11.79
C GLU A 48 21.60 6.46 13.20
N SER A 49 20.30 6.17 13.32
CA SER A 49 19.60 6.17 14.61
C SER A 49 20.14 5.08 15.55
N MET A 50 20.38 3.87 15.02
CA MET A 50 20.95 2.77 15.78
C MET A 50 22.40 3.03 16.21
N ALA A 51 23.22 3.64 15.35
CA ALA A 51 24.59 4.04 15.67
C ALA A 51 24.62 5.06 16.82
N LYS A 52 23.60 5.92 16.92
CA LYS A 52 23.39 6.86 18.03
C LYS A 52 22.77 6.22 19.28
N GLY A 53 22.64 4.90 19.31
CA GLY A 53 22.05 4.15 20.44
C GLY A 53 20.54 4.36 20.62
N ARG A 54 19.86 4.94 19.62
CA ARG A 54 18.41 5.21 19.70
C ARG A 54 17.63 3.98 19.26
N ARG A 55 16.54 3.68 19.96
CA ARG A 55 15.56 2.70 19.49
C ARG A 55 14.74 3.31 18.36
N VAL A 56 14.71 2.63 17.23
CA VAL A 56 13.82 2.97 16.12
C VAL A 56 12.53 2.18 16.31
N ASN A 57 11.41 2.88 16.49
CA ASN A 57 10.10 2.25 16.58
C ASN A 57 9.62 1.80 15.19
N GLU A 58 8.48 1.11 15.14
CA GLU A 58 7.82 0.81 13.87
C GLU A 58 7.67 2.08 13.02
N MET A 59 8.09 1.99 11.77
CA MET A 59 8.03 3.10 10.82
C MET A 59 7.30 2.64 9.56
N ASN A 60 6.29 3.40 9.18
CA ASN A 60 5.57 3.24 7.92
C ASN A 60 5.87 4.45 7.03
N ARG A 61 6.37 4.20 5.83
CA ARG A 61 6.55 5.23 4.81
C ARG A 61 5.74 4.85 3.58
N VAL A 62 4.85 5.75 3.17
CA VAL A 62 4.05 5.62 1.96
C VAL A 62 4.57 6.62 0.95
N ILE A 63 4.82 6.17 -0.27
CA ILE A 63 5.24 6.99 -1.40
C ILE A 63 4.23 6.75 -2.49
N GLU A 64 3.53 7.80 -2.87
CA GLU A 64 2.54 7.74 -3.93
C GLU A 64 3.18 8.21 -5.24
N ALA A 65 3.04 7.40 -6.29
CA ALA A 65 3.29 7.76 -7.67
C ALA A 65 1.95 7.79 -8.42
N GLU A 66 1.92 8.35 -9.65
CA GLU A 66 0.66 8.50 -10.41
C GLU A 66 -0.13 7.19 -10.52
N ASP A 67 0.56 6.08 -10.79
CA ASP A 67 -0.05 4.78 -11.06
C ASP A 67 0.28 3.70 -10.02
N SER A 68 1.00 4.03 -8.95
CA SER A 68 1.36 3.04 -7.93
C SER A 68 1.54 3.65 -6.55
N ILE A 69 1.35 2.83 -5.52
CA ILE A 69 1.73 3.15 -4.15
C ILE A 69 2.88 2.24 -3.75
N ILE A 70 3.91 2.85 -3.21
CA ILE A 70 5.03 2.17 -2.57
C ILE A 70 4.81 2.27 -1.06
N VAL A 71 4.79 1.13 -0.37
CA VAL A 71 4.78 1.09 1.08
C VAL A 71 6.07 0.46 1.56
N ILE A 72 6.76 1.14 2.47
CA ILE A 72 7.96 0.66 3.16
C ILE A 72 7.63 0.60 4.64
N TYR A 73 7.64 -0.61 5.19
CA TYR A 73 7.37 -0.88 6.59
C TYR A 73 8.62 -1.43 7.28
N TYR A 74 9.08 -0.74 8.33
CA TYR A 74 10.15 -1.23 9.19
C TYR A 74 9.58 -1.97 10.39
N HIS A 75 9.97 -3.25 10.52
CA HIS A 75 9.64 -4.06 11.68
C HIS A 75 10.86 -4.14 12.62
N PRO A 76 10.81 -3.48 13.80
CA PRO A 76 11.99 -3.25 14.64
C PRO A 76 12.52 -4.52 15.31
N LEU A 77 11.66 -5.49 15.64
CA LEU A 77 12.09 -6.72 16.31
C LEU A 77 12.95 -7.61 15.40
N SER A 78 12.56 -7.73 14.13
CA SER A 78 13.33 -8.49 13.15
C SER A 78 14.39 -7.65 12.44
N ARG A 79 14.31 -6.30 12.54
CA ARG A 79 15.16 -5.34 11.83
C ARG A 79 15.11 -5.55 10.31
N ILE A 80 13.92 -5.68 9.76
CA ILE A 80 13.70 -5.84 8.32
C ILE A 80 12.80 -4.73 7.80
N LEU A 81 12.94 -4.45 6.51
CA LEU A 81 12.00 -3.66 5.72
C LEU A 81 11.12 -4.60 4.90
N PHE A 82 9.81 -4.49 5.07
CA PHE A 82 8.84 -5.03 4.13
C PHE A 82 8.44 -3.93 3.16
N CYS A 83 8.76 -4.11 1.88
CA CYS A 83 8.48 -3.13 0.85
C CYS A 83 7.50 -3.71 -0.16
N SER A 84 6.41 -3.00 -0.46
CA SER A 84 5.46 -3.37 -1.49
C SER A 84 5.33 -2.30 -2.56
N ILE A 85 5.16 -2.72 -3.80
CA ILE A 85 4.68 -1.91 -4.91
C ILE A 85 3.26 -2.38 -5.21
N SER A 86 2.30 -1.49 -5.07
CA SER A 86 0.88 -1.77 -5.17
C SER A 86 0.19 -0.82 -6.14
N ASP A 87 -1.04 -1.15 -6.55
CA ASP A 87 -1.88 -0.21 -7.30
C ASP A 87 -2.14 1.06 -6.50
N ALA A 88 -2.30 2.16 -7.23
CA ALA A 88 -2.72 3.41 -6.65
C ALA A 88 -4.14 3.38 -6.05
N ASP A 89 -5.00 2.42 -6.36
CA ASP A 89 -6.35 2.34 -5.79
C ASP A 89 -6.48 1.42 -4.56
N ASP A 90 -5.37 0.83 -4.09
CA ASP A 90 -5.40 0.03 -2.87
C ASP A 90 -5.66 0.89 -1.63
N ASP A 91 -6.46 0.34 -0.72
CA ASP A 91 -6.65 0.88 0.62
C ASP A 91 -5.33 0.78 1.41
N ILE A 92 -4.69 1.93 1.59
CA ILE A 92 -3.38 2.06 2.23
C ILE A 92 -3.40 1.52 3.66
N GLU A 93 -4.48 1.76 4.41
CA GLU A 93 -4.55 1.30 5.80
C GLU A 93 -4.72 -0.21 5.87
N LYS A 94 -5.56 -0.80 5.00
CA LYS A 94 -5.62 -2.27 4.87
C LYS A 94 -4.28 -2.85 4.42
N LEU A 95 -3.58 -2.19 3.50
CA LEU A 95 -2.26 -2.61 3.02
C LEU A 95 -1.23 -2.60 4.16
N LYS A 96 -1.18 -1.54 4.97
CA LYS A 96 -0.33 -1.46 6.17
C LYS A 96 -0.65 -2.57 7.16
N ASP A 97 -1.93 -2.82 7.43
CA ASP A 97 -2.38 -3.89 8.35
C ASP A 97 -1.94 -5.28 7.86
N VAL A 98 -2.08 -5.54 6.56
CA VAL A 98 -1.63 -6.79 5.94
C VAL A 98 -0.12 -6.93 6.06
N ILE A 99 0.64 -5.88 5.73
CA ILE A 99 2.10 -5.87 5.84
C ILE A 99 2.56 -6.09 7.28
N HIS A 100 1.94 -5.42 8.25
CA HIS A 100 2.23 -5.60 9.68
C HIS A 100 2.00 -7.06 10.13
N LYS A 101 0.87 -7.67 9.71
CA LYS A 101 0.58 -9.08 9.99
C LYS A 101 1.60 -10.02 9.35
N ILE A 102 2.02 -9.76 8.11
CA ILE A 102 3.07 -10.54 7.43
C ILE A 102 4.39 -10.44 8.18
N ALA A 103 4.85 -9.23 8.50
CA ALA A 103 6.11 -9.01 9.21
C ALA A 103 6.12 -9.65 10.60
N THR A 104 5.01 -9.59 11.33
CA THR A 104 4.86 -10.24 12.63
C THR A 104 4.92 -11.77 12.51
N ARG A 105 4.25 -12.36 11.52
CA ARG A 105 4.31 -13.81 11.25
C ARG A 105 5.71 -14.24 10.83
N PHE A 106 6.36 -13.45 9.97
CA PHE A 106 7.74 -13.67 9.55
C PHE A 106 8.66 -13.74 10.76
N TRP A 107 8.58 -12.76 11.67
CA TRP A 107 9.43 -12.75 12.86
C TRP A 107 9.25 -14.01 13.73
N LYS A 108 8.00 -14.40 13.99
CA LYS A 108 7.69 -15.61 14.78
C LYS A 108 8.27 -16.88 14.17
N LYS A 109 8.32 -16.97 12.84
CA LYS A 109 8.73 -18.17 12.10
C LYS A 109 10.22 -18.22 11.81
N HIS A 110 10.84 -17.07 11.52
CA HIS A 110 12.17 -16.98 10.92
C HIS A 110 13.20 -16.26 11.80
N GLN A 111 12.91 -16.04 13.09
CA GLN A 111 13.86 -15.41 14.01
C GLN A 111 15.24 -16.10 14.03
N SER A 112 15.29 -17.44 14.08
CA SER A 112 16.54 -18.20 14.03
C SER A 112 17.20 -18.13 12.66
N ASP A 113 16.40 -18.19 11.60
CA ASP A 113 16.90 -18.15 10.22
C ASP A 113 17.55 -16.81 9.89
N LEU A 114 17.06 -15.69 10.45
CA LEU A 114 17.70 -14.38 10.30
C LEU A 114 19.12 -14.35 10.85
N LYS A 115 19.38 -15.03 11.97
CA LYS A 115 20.74 -15.11 12.54
C LYS A 115 21.67 -15.86 11.60
N VAL A 116 21.19 -16.97 11.04
CA VAL A 116 21.94 -17.77 10.06
C VAL A 116 22.20 -16.94 8.81
N PHE A 117 21.17 -16.31 8.25
CA PHE A 117 21.28 -15.44 7.09
C PHE A 117 22.30 -14.32 7.27
N ARG A 118 22.32 -13.64 8.42
CA ARG A 118 23.30 -12.58 8.67
C ARG A 118 24.74 -13.09 8.75
N ALA A 119 24.94 -14.39 8.99
CA ALA A 119 26.25 -15.03 8.98
C ALA A 119 26.62 -15.64 7.62
N THR A 120 25.64 -16.16 6.85
CA THR A 120 25.90 -16.99 5.66
C THR A 120 25.30 -16.46 4.35
N THR A 121 24.41 -15.47 4.42
CA THR A 121 23.60 -14.92 3.32
C THR A 121 22.65 -15.92 2.64
N GLU A 122 22.41 -17.08 3.25
CA GLU A 122 21.53 -18.13 2.70
C GLU A 122 20.04 -17.74 2.76
N LYS A 123 19.34 -17.74 1.62
CA LYS A 123 17.97 -17.22 1.48
C LYS A 123 16.88 -18.28 1.37
N ALA A 124 17.23 -19.55 1.16
CA ALA A 124 16.28 -20.61 0.79
C ALA A 124 15.11 -20.75 1.78
N ARG A 125 15.38 -20.51 3.06
CA ARG A 125 14.42 -20.66 4.16
C ARG A 125 13.28 -19.64 4.13
N PHE A 126 13.50 -18.46 3.53
CA PHE A 126 12.51 -17.39 3.47
C PHE A 126 11.48 -17.56 2.35
N GLN A 127 11.66 -18.53 1.44
CA GLN A 127 10.72 -18.79 0.34
C GLN A 127 9.30 -19.14 0.83
N THR A 128 9.19 -19.70 2.03
CA THR A 128 7.90 -20.03 2.64
C THR A 128 7.02 -18.80 2.93
N LEU A 129 7.59 -17.60 2.90
CA LEU A 129 6.87 -16.33 3.04
C LEU A 129 5.87 -16.10 1.90
N ASN A 130 6.08 -16.67 0.71
CA ASN A 130 5.10 -16.60 -0.38
C ASN A 130 3.73 -17.11 0.08
N ALA A 131 3.69 -18.25 0.77
CA ALA A 131 2.44 -18.80 1.29
C ALA A 131 1.81 -17.89 2.35
N ASP A 132 2.61 -17.24 3.20
CA ASP A 132 2.13 -16.31 4.21
C ASP A 132 1.53 -15.04 3.60
N ILE A 133 2.12 -14.53 2.51
CA ILE A 133 1.58 -13.41 1.73
C ILE A 133 0.31 -13.85 1.00
N GLU A 134 0.28 -15.02 0.35
CA GLU A 134 -0.90 -15.55 -0.35
C GLU A 134 -2.06 -15.89 0.60
N ASN A 135 -1.76 -16.29 1.84
CA ASN A 135 -2.78 -16.51 2.86
C ASN A 135 -3.48 -15.21 3.28
N LEU A 136 -2.81 -14.06 3.13
CA LEU A 136 -3.32 -12.74 3.50
C LEU A 136 -3.74 -11.91 2.28
N THR A 137 -3.34 -12.32 1.08
CA THR A 137 -3.59 -11.62 -0.19
C THR A 137 -3.89 -12.67 -1.25
N ARG A 138 -4.95 -12.52 -2.06
CA ARG A 138 -5.24 -13.51 -3.11
C ARG A 138 -4.54 -13.11 -4.40
N GLY A 139 -3.35 -13.65 -4.67
CA GLY A 139 -2.52 -13.23 -5.80
C GLY A 139 -2.12 -11.76 -5.71
N GLY A 140 -1.76 -11.28 -4.50
CA GLY A 140 -1.45 -9.88 -4.25
C GLY A 140 -2.67 -8.95 -4.16
N LYS A 141 -3.90 -9.43 -4.38
CA LYS A 141 -5.10 -8.60 -4.17
C LYS A 141 -5.37 -8.41 -2.68
N ILE A 142 -5.32 -7.17 -2.26
CA ILE A 142 -5.85 -6.66 -1.00
C ILE A 142 -7.15 -5.96 -1.39
N ALA A 143 -8.23 -6.22 -0.66
CA ALA A 143 -9.60 -5.87 -1.07
C ALA A 143 -9.71 -4.50 -1.77
N GLU A 144 -9.93 -4.52 -3.09
CA GLU A 144 -10.18 -3.33 -3.91
C GLU A 144 -11.47 -2.66 -3.41
N VAL A 145 -11.43 -1.34 -3.21
CA VAL A 145 -12.57 -0.55 -2.74
C VAL A 145 -13.39 -0.11 -3.95
N PHE A 146 -14.69 -0.41 -3.94
CA PHE A 146 -15.58 -0.12 -5.05
C PHE A 146 -16.78 0.68 -4.55
N PRO A 147 -16.64 2.02 -4.51
CA PRO A 147 -17.69 2.90 -4.06
C PRO A 147 -19.03 2.61 -4.72
N LYS A 148 -20.07 2.52 -3.90
CA LYS A 148 -21.44 2.26 -4.33
C LYS A 148 -22.39 3.30 -3.75
N LEU A 149 -23.14 3.97 -4.62
CA LEU A 149 -24.20 4.90 -4.25
C LEU A 149 -25.29 4.16 -3.46
N LEU A 150 -25.66 4.73 -2.31
CA LEU A 150 -26.68 4.23 -1.41
C LEU A 150 -28.06 4.85 -1.67
N VAL A 151 -28.07 6.05 -2.24
CA VAL A 151 -29.28 6.84 -2.45
C VAL A 151 -29.72 6.87 -3.91
N ALA A 152 -31.01 7.14 -4.16
CA ALA A 152 -31.50 7.37 -5.50
C ALA A 152 -30.97 8.70 -6.06
N ARG A 153 -30.85 8.80 -7.39
CA ARG A 153 -30.38 10.02 -8.08
C ARG A 153 -31.17 11.27 -7.69
N SER A 154 -32.48 11.16 -7.51
CA SER A 154 -33.33 12.29 -7.11
C SER A 154 -33.00 12.82 -5.71
N VAL A 155 -32.50 11.98 -4.81
CA VAL A 155 -32.01 12.41 -3.49
C VAL A 155 -30.69 13.15 -3.66
N LEU A 156 -29.79 12.63 -4.49
CA LEU A 156 -28.50 13.26 -4.77
C LEU A 156 -28.67 14.66 -5.41
N GLU A 157 -29.64 14.83 -6.32
CA GLU A 157 -29.98 16.13 -6.92
C GLU A 157 -30.50 17.14 -5.87
N LYS A 158 -31.26 16.68 -4.87
CA LYS A 158 -31.68 17.53 -3.74
C LYS A 158 -30.50 17.94 -2.88
N VAL A 159 -29.59 17.02 -2.56
CA VAL A 159 -28.38 17.29 -1.76
C VAL A 159 -27.48 18.31 -2.46
N LEU A 160 -27.36 18.23 -3.79
CA LEU A 160 -26.69 19.26 -4.61
C LEU A 160 -27.40 20.61 -4.52
N THR A 161 -28.72 20.63 -4.69
CA THR A 161 -29.53 21.86 -4.63
C THR A 161 -29.45 22.53 -3.24
N MET A 162 -29.31 21.74 -2.18
CA MET A 162 -29.12 22.20 -0.80
C MET A 162 -27.70 22.71 -0.53
N GLY A 163 -26.76 22.60 -1.48
CA GLY A 163 -25.38 23.06 -1.34
C GLY A 163 -24.51 22.19 -0.43
N MET A 164 -24.96 21.00 -0.04
CA MET A 164 -24.18 20.09 0.82
C MET A 164 -23.02 19.44 0.05
N ILE A 165 -23.21 19.24 -1.25
CA ILE A 165 -22.20 18.77 -2.20
C ILE A 165 -22.11 19.75 -3.37
N ASN A 166 -20.96 19.81 -4.04
CA ASN A 166 -20.81 20.62 -5.26
C ASN A 166 -21.02 19.77 -6.54
N ASP A 167 -20.95 20.39 -7.71
CA ASP A 167 -21.10 19.69 -8.99
C ASP A 167 -20.06 18.58 -9.18
N PHE A 168 -18.85 18.76 -8.67
CA PHE A 168 -17.78 17.77 -8.77
C PHE A 168 -18.07 16.52 -7.93
N ASP A 169 -18.44 16.72 -6.65
CA ASP A 169 -18.91 15.67 -5.75
C ASP A 169 -20.10 14.91 -6.36
N PHE A 170 -21.03 15.64 -6.99
CA PHE A 170 -22.20 15.07 -7.66
C PHE A 170 -21.79 14.14 -8.81
N GLN A 171 -20.87 14.57 -9.69
CA GLN A 171 -20.37 13.73 -10.79
C GLN A 171 -19.62 12.49 -10.27
N ILE A 172 -18.85 12.61 -9.19
CA ILE A 172 -18.19 11.47 -8.54
C ILE A 172 -19.22 10.48 -8.01
N ALA A 173 -20.24 10.95 -7.30
CA ALA A 173 -21.30 10.10 -6.74
C ALA A 173 -22.04 9.31 -7.84
N LEU A 174 -22.29 9.89 -9.01
CA LEU A 174 -22.90 9.20 -10.15
C LEU A 174 -22.04 8.05 -10.70
N LEU A 175 -20.72 8.11 -10.54
CA LEU A 175 -19.79 7.07 -10.99
C LEU A 175 -19.58 5.96 -9.94
N CYS A 176 -20.10 6.11 -8.72
CA CYS A 176 -20.04 5.14 -7.64
C CYS A 176 -21.05 3.99 -7.84
N ILE A 177 -20.81 3.12 -8.82
CA ILE A 177 -21.72 2.01 -9.19
C ILE A 177 -21.31 0.64 -8.62
N GLY A 178 -20.35 0.60 -7.69
CA GLY A 178 -19.79 -0.65 -7.15
C GLY A 178 -18.91 -1.44 -8.13
N LYS A 179 -18.48 -0.80 -9.22
CA LYS A 179 -17.58 -1.38 -10.25
C LYS A 179 -16.40 -0.48 -10.63
N ASN A 180 -16.42 0.78 -10.19
CA ASN A 180 -15.37 1.74 -10.49
C ASN A 180 -14.58 1.98 -9.22
N SER A 181 -13.26 1.78 -9.28
CA SER A 181 -12.37 2.18 -8.19
C SER A 181 -12.16 3.70 -8.20
N PRO A 182 -11.69 4.31 -7.09
CA PRO A 182 -11.38 5.73 -7.04
C PRO A 182 -10.49 6.23 -8.20
N LEU A 183 -9.48 5.43 -8.59
CA LEU A 183 -8.60 5.75 -9.72
C LEU A 183 -9.34 5.76 -11.07
N LYS A 184 -10.27 4.82 -11.27
CA LYS A 184 -11.07 4.78 -12.50
C LYS A 184 -12.01 6.00 -12.58
N ILE A 185 -12.56 6.42 -11.45
CA ILE A 185 -13.40 7.62 -11.35
C ILE A 185 -12.56 8.87 -11.68
N SER A 186 -11.38 9.02 -11.07
CA SER A 186 -10.52 10.20 -11.30
C SER A 186 -10.11 10.32 -12.76
N ARG A 187 -9.74 9.20 -13.41
CA ARG A 187 -9.40 9.16 -14.84
C ARG A 187 -10.60 9.48 -15.73
N THR A 188 -11.79 9.01 -15.36
CA THR A 188 -13.03 9.29 -16.12
C THR A 188 -13.40 10.77 -16.08
N LEU A 189 -13.16 11.43 -14.94
CA LEU A 189 -13.44 12.85 -14.75
C LEU A 189 -12.25 13.77 -15.08
N SER A 190 -11.12 13.22 -15.52
CA SER A 190 -9.87 13.97 -15.73
C SER A 190 -9.47 14.85 -14.54
N SER A 191 -9.71 14.36 -13.31
CA SER A 191 -9.45 15.09 -12.07
C SER A 191 -8.28 14.51 -11.30
N ARG A 192 -7.73 15.28 -10.35
CA ARG A 192 -6.64 14.78 -9.52
C ARG A 192 -7.16 13.72 -8.56
N ARG A 193 -6.32 12.71 -8.29
CA ARG A 193 -6.67 11.62 -7.40
C ARG A 193 -7.00 12.08 -5.98
N ASN A 194 -6.27 13.07 -5.46
CA ASN A 194 -6.54 13.63 -4.13
C ASN A 194 -7.92 14.28 -4.07
N GLU A 195 -8.28 15.07 -5.09
CA GLU A 195 -9.62 15.69 -5.19
C GLU A 195 -10.72 14.62 -5.24
N THR A 196 -10.50 13.54 -6.01
CA THR A 196 -11.45 12.42 -6.06
C THR A 196 -11.60 11.73 -4.71
N ASN A 197 -10.49 11.46 -4.01
CA ASN A 197 -10.51 10.81 -2.69
C ASN A 197 -11.16 11.70 -1.63
N ASP A 198 -10.92 13.00 -1.66
CA ASP A 198 -11.53 13.95 -0.72
C ASP A 198 -13.05 14.04 -0.93
N ALA A 199 -13.49 14.07 -2.19
CA ALA A 199 -14.91 14.00 -2.53
C ALA A 199 -15.55 12.67 -2.10
N LEU A 200 -14.89 11.53 -2.35
CA LEU A 200 -15.39 10.21 -1.90
C LEU A 200 -15.52 10.14 -0.38
N LYS A 201 -14.54 10.62 0.38
CA LYS A 201 -14.63 10.70 1.85
C LYS A 201 -15.79 11.57 2.30
N LYS A 202 -15.99 12.73 1.67
CA LYS A 202 -17.11 13.62 1.97
C LYS A 202 -18.45 12.95 1.69
N LEU A 203 -18.59 12.26 0.56
CA LEU A 203 -19.80 11.53 0.18
C LEU A 203 -20.10 10.37 1.15
N GLU A 204 -19.06 9.67 1.63
CA GLU A 204 -19.18 8.61 2.63
C GLU A 204 -19.63 9.19 3.99
N GLN A 205 -19.05 10.31 4.43
CA GLN A 205 -19.46 11.01 5.67
C GLN A 205 -20.91 11.49 5.66
N LEU A 206 -21.47 11.73 4.47
CA LEU A 206 -22.87 12.10 4.28
C LEU A 206 -23.80 10.89 4.09
N ASP A 207 -23.29 9.67 4.27
CA ASP A 207 -24.01 8.40 4.05
C ASP A 207 -24.59 8.26 2.63
N LEU A 208 -24.00 8.95 1.64
CA LEU A 208 -24.49 8.92 0.25
C LEU A 208 -23.92 7.73 -0.52
N ILE A 209 -22.73 7.28 -0.14
CA ILE A 209 -22.04 6.12 -0.73
C ILE A 209 -21.55 5.18 0.36
N LYS A 210 -21.27 3.94 -0.04
CA LYS A 210 -20.53 2.96 0.74
C LYS A 210 -19.26 2.58 -0.02
N MET A 211 -18.14 2.54 0.69
CA MET A 211 -16.84 2.12 0.17
C MET A 211 -16.74 0.59 0.01
#